data_AF-A0A2K5SCS6-F1
#
_entry.id   AF-A0A2K5SCS6-F1
#
_cell.length_a   1.000
_cell.length_b   1.000
_cell.length_c   1.000
_cell.angle_alpha   90.00
_cell.angle_beta   90.00
_cell.angle_gamma   90.00
#
_symmetry.space_group_name_H-M   'P 1'
#
loop_
_entity.id
_entity.type
_entity.pdbx_description
1 polymer ?
#
loop_
_entity_poly.entity_id
_entity_poly.type
_entity_poly.pdbx_seq_one_letter_code
_entity_poly.pdbx_strand_id
1 'polypeptide(L)'
;MASKRALVILAKGAEEMETVIPVDVMRRAGIKVTVAGLAGKDPVQCSRDVMICPDASLEDAKQEGPYDMEVLKEQGNRKGLIAAICAGPTALLAHEIGFGSKVTTHPLDCLIHTSRGPETSFEFALAIVEALNRKEVAAQVKAPLVLKD
;
A
#
# COMPACT_ATOMS: atom_id res chain seq x y z
N MET A 1 12.99 -11.39 -15.11
CA MET A 1 11.87 -10.44 -15.28
C MET A 1 12.15 -9.25 -14.38
N ALA A 2 11.78 -8.03 -14.77
CA ALA A 2 11.95 -6.86 -13.91
C ALA A 2 11.01 -6.96 -12.70
N SER A 3 11.52 -6.70 -11.49
CA SER A 3 10.72 -6.67 -10.27
C SER A 3 9.70 -5.53 -10.31
N LYS A 4 8.46 -5.83 -9.89
CA LYS A 4 7.40 -4.84 -9.72
C LYS A 4 7.77 -3.81 -8.66
N ARG A 5 7.27 -2.58 -8.79
CA ARG A 5 7.53 -1.48 -7.87
C ARG A 5 6.27 -0.99 -7.19
N ALA A 6 6.32 -0.79 -5.88
CA ALA A 6 5.24 -0.22 -5.09
C ALA A 6 5.72 1.01 -4.32
N LEU A 7 4.87 2.04 -4.25
CA LEU A 7 5.05 3.23 -3.41
C LEU A 7 4.12 3.12 -2.20
N VAL A 8 4.59 3.40 -0.99
CA VAL A 8 3.77 3.47 0.23
C VAL A 8 3.91 4.83 0.86
N ILE A 9 2.84 5.62 0.89
CA ILE A 9 2.88 6.96 1.48
C ILE A 9 2.67 6.87 2.99
N LEU A 10 3.67 7.33 3.75
CA LEU A 10 3.68 7.34 5.21
C LEU A 10 3.45 8.77 5.72
N ALA A 11 2.36 8.97 6.46
CA ALA A 11 2.00 10.26 7.03
C ALA A 11 1.89 10.16 8.57
N LYS A 12 2.04 11.30 9.27
CA LYS A 12 1.85 11.36 10.72
C LYS A 12 0.46 10.82 11.10
N GLY A 13 0.40 10.00 12.15
CA GLY A 13 -0.82 9.33 12.60
C GLY A 13 -1.28 8.17 11.72
N ALA A 14 -0.45 7.69 10.78
CA ALA A 14 -0.72 6.44 10.07
C ALA A 14 -0.81 5.25 11.04
N GLU A 15 -1.66 4.28 10.73
CA GLU A 15 -1.73 3.02 11.47
C GLU A 15 -0.50 2.17 11.10
N GLU A 16 0.33 1.90 12.10
CA GLU A 16 1.64 1.27 11.94
C GLU A 16 1.55 -0.18 11.46
N MET A 17 0.56 -0.97 11.89
CA MET A 17 0.38 -2.35 11.45
C MET A 17 -0.05 -2.40 9.98
N GLU A 18 -0.99 -1.54 9.60
CA GLU A 18 -1.47 -1.36 8.22
C GLU A 18 -0.41 -0.77 7.29
N THR A 19 0.63 -0.14 7.85
CA THR A 19 1.81 0.30 7.08
C THR A 19 2.82 -0.84 6.94
N VAL A 20 3.21 -1.45 8.06
CA VAL A 20 4.31 -2.42 8.10
C VAL A 20 3.92 -3.74 7.45
N ILE A 21 2.71 -4.25 7.67
CA ILE A 21 2.27 -5.55 7.14
C ILE A 21 2.29 -5.55 5.60
N PRO A 22 1.68 -4.58 4.89
CA PRO A 22 1.75 -4.55 3.42
C PRO A 22 3.17 -4.37 2.90
N VAL A 23 3.98 -3.51 3.53
CA VAL A 23 5.38 -3.30 3.13
C VAL A 23 6.18 -4.60 3.24
N ASP A 24 6.08 -5.29 4.37
CA ASP A 24 6.78 -6.55 4.63
C ASP A 24 6.34 -7.63 3.65
N VAL A 25 5.03 -7.86 3.50
CA VAL A 25 4.47 -8.89 2.61
C VAL A 25 4.81 -8.63 1.14
N MET A 26 4.72 -7.38 0.68
CA MET A 26 5.13 -7.01 -0.68
C MET A 26 6.63 -7.24 -0.90
N ARG A 27 7.47 -6.90 0.07
CA ARG A 27 8.92 -7.17 0.01
C ARG A 27 9.22 -8.67 -0.03
N ARG A 28 8.50 -9.51 0.74
CA ARG A 28 8.57 -10.98 0.66
C ARG A 28 8.20 -11.52 -0.72
N ALA A 29 7.29 -10.86 -1.42
CA ALA A 29 6.92 -11.18 -2.80
C ALA A 29 7.94 -10.72 -3.85
N GLY A 30 9.07 -10.12 -3.45
CA GLY A 30 10.08 -9.59 -4.37
C GLY A 30 9.68 -8.28 -5.05
N ILE A 31 8.65 -7.59 -4.54
CA ILE A 31 8.26 -6.25 -5.00
C ILE A 31 9.22 -5.23 -4.40
N LYS A 32 9.73 -4.31 -5.23
CA LYS A 32 10.56 -3.19 -4.77
C LYS A 32 9.64 -2.11 -4.18
N VAL A 33 9.54 -2.09 -2.85
CA VAL A 33 8.70 -1.15 -2.11
C VAL A 33 9.51 0.06 -1.66
N THR A 34 9.03 1.26 -1.99
CA THR A 34 9.51 2.55 -1.44
C THR A 34 8.51 3.06 -0.42
N VAL A 35 8.92 3.20 0.85
CA VAL A 35 8.14 3.91 1.87
C VAL A 35 8.50 5.38 1.81
N ALA A 36 7.56 6.22 1.40
CA ALA A 36 7.77 7.64 1.18
C ALA A 36 7.08 8.48 2.25
N GLY A 37 7.84 9.27 2.99
CA GLY A 37 7.31 10.19 3.99
C GLY A 37 6.58 11.37 3.35
N LEU A 38 5.31 11.57 3.70
CA LEU A 38 4.48 12.65 3.17
C LEU A 38 5.06 14.03 3.51
N ALA A 39 5.57 14.20 4.73
CA ALA A 39 6.10 15.46 5.23
C ALA A 39 7.60 15.66 4.92
N GLY A 40 8.30 14.65 4.39
CA GLY A 40 9.75 14.69 4.16
C GLY A 40 10.44 13.37 4.48
N LYS A 41 11.74 13.45 4.80
CA LYS A 41 12.61 12.30 5.10
C LYS A 41 12.69 11.96 6.58
N ASP A 42 12.15 12.83 7.44
CA ASP A 42 12.23 12.64 8.89
C ASP A 42 11.38 11.45 9.35
N PRO A 43 11.73 10.83 10.49
CA PRO A 43 10.92 9.78 11.10
C PRO A 43 9.47 10.23 11.35
N VAL A 44 8.52 9.37 10.99
CA VAL A 44 7.09 9.64 11.11
C VAL A 44 6.53 8.94 12.34
N GLN A 45 5.85 9.71 13.20
CA GLN A 45 5.11 9.19 14.34
C GLN A 45 3.75 8.62 13.87
N CYS A 46 3.56 7.32 14.05
CA CYS A 46 2.33 6.59 13.77
C CYS A 46 1.28 6.80 14.88
N SER A 47 0.12 6.14 14.72
CA SER A 47 -1.06 6.36 15.54
C SER A 47 -0.93 5.88 16.99
N ARG A 48 -0.11 4.85 17.27
CA ARG A 48 0.21 4.38 18.63
C ARG A 48 1.68 4.63 18.96
N ASP A 49 2.18 5.79 18.54
CA ASP A 49 3.51 6.34 18.86
C ASP A 49 4.72 5.55 18.33
N VAL A 50 4.51 4.54 17.48
CA VAL A 50 5.60 3.90 16.74
C VAL A 50 6.23 4.92 15.78
N MET A 51 7.56 5.02 15.79
CA MET A 51 8.32 5.86 14.86
C MET A 51 8.82 5.03 13.68
N ILE A 52 8.43 5.38 12.46
CA ILE A 52 8.90 4.72 11.24
C ILE A 52 9.75 5.70 10.42
N CYS A 53 10.98 5.30 10.09
CA CYS A 53 11.84 6.05 9.17
C CYS A 53 11.44 5.73 7.73
N PRO A 54 11.02 6.71 6.91
CA PRO A 54 10.74 6.46 5.50
C PRO A 54 12.05 6.20 4.71
N ASP A 55 11.95 5.49 3.60
CA ASP A 55 13.07 5.26 2.68
C ASP A 55 13.46 6.55 1.94
N ALA A 56 12.48 7.40 1.62
CA ALA A 56 12.63 8.67 0.93
C ALA A 56 11.52 9.67 1.30
N SER A 57 11.65 10.94 0.89
CA SER A 57 10.50 11.85 0.89
C SER A 57 9.55 11.48 -0.25
N LEU A 58 8.28 11.85 -0.13
CA LEU A 58 7.33 11.72 -1.24
C LEU A 58 7.76 12.51 -2.48
N GLU A 59 8.41 13.66 -2.30
CA GLU A 59 8.95 14.47 -3.40
C GLU A 59 10.03 13.72 -4.19
N ASP A 60 10.99 13.11 -3.49
CA ASP A 60 12.07 12.34 -4.12
C ASP A 60 11.53 11.07 -4.78
N ALA A 61 10.64 10.35 -4.09
CA ALA A 61 10.04 9.12 -4.61
C ALA A 61 9.27 9.37 -5.92
N LYS A 62 8.58 10.51 -6.06
CA LYS A 62 7.89 10.89 -7.30
C LYS A 62 8.84 11.00 -8.49
N GLN A 63 10.07 11.44 -8.27
CA GLN A 63 11.09 11.56 -9.32
C GLN A 63 11.64 10.20 -9.77
N GLU A 64 11.62 9.20 -8.88
CA GLU A 64 12.06 7.84 -9.18
C GLU A 64 11.02 6.98 -9.90
N GLY A 65 9.80 7.48 -10.10
CA GLY A 65 8.72 6.76 -10.78
C GLY A 65 9.06 6.35 -12.23
N PRO A 66 8.21 5.54 -12.88
CA PRO A 66 6.88 5.13 -12.46
C PRO A 66 6.87 3.92 -11.50
N TYR A 67 5.82 3.82 -10.69
CA TYR A 67 5.49 2.66 -9.86
C TYR A 67 4.36 1.84 -10.52
N ASP A 68 4.41 0.51 -10.40
CA ASP A 68 3.30 -0.36 -10.84
C ASP A 68 2.09 -0.22 -9.90
N MET A 69 2.36 0.18 -8.66
CA MET A 69 1.37 0.36 -7.60
C MET A 69 1.71 1.53 -6.69
N GLU A 70 0.70 2.29 -6.30
CA GLU A 70 0.82 3.35 -5.31
C GLU A 70 -0.19 3.11 -4.15
N VAL A 71 0.30 2.99 -2.93
CA VAL A 71 -0.52 2.99 -1.72
C VAL A 71 -0.68 4.44 -1.29
N LEU A 72 -1.81 5.04 -1.65
CA LEU A 72 -1.99 6.50 -1.65
C LEU A 72 -2.81 6.99 -0.45
N LYS A 73 -2.34 8.11 0.14
CA LYS A 73 -3.20 9.18 0.64
C LYS A 73 -3.37 10.34 -0.37
N GLU A 74 -2.57 10.44 -1.45
CA GLU A 74 -2.73 11.47 -2.50
C GLU A 74 -2.03 11.08 -3.82
N GLN A 75 -2.79 10.85 -4.91
CA GLN A 75 -2.57 11.38 -6.29
C GLN A 75 -3.53 10.81 -7.35
N GLY A 76 -3.87 11.65 -8.35
CA GLY A 76 -4.78 11.32 -9.46
C GLY A 76 -4.14 11.11 -10.84
N ASN A 77 -4.96 10.48 -11.70
CA ASN A 77 -4.94 10.39 -13.17
C ASN A 77 -3.91 9.49 -13.91
N ARG A 78 -3.50 8.34 -13.35
CA ARG A 78 -2.76 7.29 -14.11
C ARG A 78 -3.34 5.88 -13.89
N LYS A 79 -3.22 5.00 -14.90
CA LYS A 79 -3.66 3.58 -14.86
C LYS A 79 -2.71 2.67 -14.03
N GLY A 80 -2.27 3.12 -12.86
CA GLY A 80 -1.51 2.31 -11.90
C GLY A 80 -2.45 1.73 -10.84
N LEU A 81 -2.11 0.59 -10.23
CA LEU A 81 -2.93 0.04 -9.16
C LEU A 81 -2.82 0.95 -7.94
N ILE A 82 -3.95 1.45 -7.43
CA ILE A 82 -3.99 2.24 -6.20
C ILE A 82 -4.49 1.33 -5.08
N ALA A 83 -3.86 1.37 -3.90
CA ALA A 83 -4.44 0.71 -2.74
C ALA A 83 -4.46 1.66 -1.54
N ALA A 84 -5.51 1.58 -0.74
CA ALA A 84 -5.70 2.48 0.38
C ALA A 84 -6.38 1.73 1.51
N ILE A 85 -5.79 1.76 2.71
CA ILE A 85 -6.27 1.01 3.87
C ILE A 85 -6.87 1.93 4.94
N CYS A 86 -7.91 1.45 5.63
CA CYS A 86 -8.61 2.14 6.72
C CYS A 86 -9.17 3.52 6.33
N ALA A 87 -8.54 4.62 6.76
CA ALA A 87 -8.92 5.98 6.38
C ALA A 87 -8.27 6.44 5.07
N GLY A 88 -7.39 5.65 4.45
CA GLY A 88 -6.80 5.95 3.14
C GLY A 88 -7.83 6.25 2.04
N PRO A 89 -8.96 5.52 1.94
CA PRO A 89 -9.95 5.78 0.90
C PRO A 89 -10.64 7.16 0.99
N THR A 90 -10.72 7.77 2.19
CA THR A 90 -11.26 9.14 2.31
C THR A 90 -10.29 10.18 1.76
N ALA A 91 -9.00 9.88 1.78
CA ALA A 91 -7.98 10.69 1.12
C ALA A 91 -8.08 10.57 -0.42
N LEU A 92 -8.45 9.40 -0.95
CA LEU A 92 -8.76 9.26 -2.39
C LEU A 92 -9.98 10.11 -2.80
N LEU A 93 -11.02 10.12 -1.97
CA LEU A 93 -12.23 10.94 -2.19
C LEU A 93 -11.94 12.45 -2.13
N ALA A 94 -11.11 12.89 -1.18
CA ALA A 94 -10.77 14.31 -0.98
C ALA A 94 -9.99 14.93 -2.16
N HIS A 95 -9.34 14.11 -2.98
CA HIS A 95 -8.50 14.55 -4.11
C HIS A 95 -9.06 14.13 -5.47
N GLU A 96 -10.34 13.73 -5.53
CA GLU A 96 -11.05 13.33 -6.75
C GLU A 96 -10.39 12.16 -7.52
N ILE A 97 -9.73 11.26 -6.78
CA ILE A 97 -9.02 10.12 -7.35
C ILE A 97 -9.98 8.93 -7.46
N GLY A 98 -10.17 8.41 -8.68
CA GLY A 98 -10.98 7.21 -8.90
C GLY A 98 -12.48 7.44 -9.09
N PHE A 99 -12.93 8.67 -9.41
CA PHE A 99 -14.31 8.93 -9.80
C PHE A 99 -14.74 7.99 -10.95
N GLY A 100 -15.76 7.17 -10.71
CA GLY A 100 -16.25 6.14 -11.65
C GLY A 100 -15.68 4.73 -11.43
N SER A 101 -14.73 4.55 -10.52
CA SER A 101 -14.26 3.24 -10.06
C SER A 101 -15.02 2.82 -8.80
N LYS A 102 -15.38 1.54 -8.68
CA LYS A 102 -15.98 1.01 -7.44
C LYS A 102 -14.93 1.11 -6.32
N VAL A 103 -15.12 2.02 -5.38
CA VAL A 103 -14.33 2.10 -4.14
C VAL A 103 -15.07 1.26 -3.11
N THR A 104 -14.51 0.12 -2.77
CA THR A 104 -15.20 -0.88 -1.94
C THR A 104 -14.31 -1.36 -0.80
N THR A 105 -14.86 -1.42 0.41
CA THR A 105 -14.35 -2.16 1.58
C THR A 105 -14.61 -3.67 1.45
N HIS A 106 -14.44 -4.22 0.24
CA HIS A 106 -14.73 -5.59 -0.25
C HIS A 106 -16.18 -5.85 -0.77
N PRO A 107 -16.42 -6.63 -1.87
CA PRO A 107 -15.51 -7.44 -2.69
C PRO A 107 -15.03 -6.81 -4.00
N LEU A 108 -13.96 -7.41 -4.55
CA LEU A 108 -13.12 -6.99 -5.67
C LEU A 108 -13.90 -6.48 -6.90
N ASP A 109 -13.86 -5.17 -7.09
CA ASP A 109 -14.12 -4.55 -8.38
C ASP A 109 -13.24 -3.29 -8.46
N CYS A 110 -12.37 -3.25 -9.47
CA CYS A 110 -11.57 -2.08 -9.88
C CYS A 110 -10.24 -1.79 -9.13
N LEU A 111 -9.50 -0.86 -9.75
CA LEU A 111 -8.12 -0.40 -9.54
C LEU A 111 -7.78 0.12 -8.12
N ILE A 112 -8.70 -0.01 -7.16
CA ILE A 112 -8.62 0.53 -5.79
C ILE A 112 -8.89 -0.61 -4.80
N HIS A 113 -7.84 -1.06 -4.09
CA HIS A 113 -7.98 -2.05 -3.02
C HIS A 113 -8.15 -1.36 -1.66
N THR A 114 -9.10 -1.80 -0.84
CA THR A 114 -9.27 -1.30 0.52
C THR A 114 -9.53 -2.41 1.54
N SER A 115 -9.19 -2.16 2.81
CA SER A 115 -9.32 -3.10 3.93
C SER A 115 -9.93 -2.41 5.16
N ARG A 116 -10.52 -3.20 6.07
CA ARG A 116 -11.41 -2.72 7.14
C ARG A 116 -10.69 -2.36 8.45
N GLY A 117 -9.40 -2.69 8.57
CA GLY A 117 -8.59 -2.44 9.76
C GLY A 117 -7.40 -3.40 9.89
N PRO A 118 -6.63 -3.32 11.00
CA PRO A 118 -5.38 -4.05 11.18
C PRO A 118 -5.50 -5.56 10.99
N GLU A 119 -6.62 -6.14 11.45
CA GLU A 119 -6.93 -7.58 11.36
C GLU A 119 -7.00 -8.11 9.93
N THR A 120 -7.25 -7.23 8.95
CA THR A 120 -7.36 -7.59 7.51
C THR A 120 -6.15 -7.16 6.69
N SER A 121 -5.08 -6.65 7.33
CA SER A 121 -3.89 -6.13 6.64
C SER A 121 -3.14 -7.22 5.88
N PHE A 122 -3.11 -8.45 6.40
CA PHE A 122 -2.48 -9.59 5.72
C PHE A 122 -3.27 -9.99 4.47
N GLU A 123 -4.59 -10.09 4.55
CA GLU A 123 -5.45 -10.40 3.40
C GLU A 123 -5.31 -9.34 2.31
N PHE A 124 -5.30 -8.06 2.71
CA PHE A 124 -5.09 -6.93 1.83
C PHE A 124 -3.73 -7.00 1.13
N ALA A 125 -2.65 -7.24 1.88
CA ALA A 125 -1.31 -7.35 1.32
C ALA A 125 -1.17 -8.54 0.37
N LEU A 126 -1.77 -9.69 0.69
CA LEU A 126 -1.77 -10.86 -0.19
C LEU A 126 -2.57 -10.61 -1.47
N ALA A 127 -3.70 -9.89 -1.39
CA ALA A 127 -4.47 -9.49 -2.58
C ALA A 127 -3.65 -8.57 -3.51
N ILE A 128 -2.85 -7.66 -2.95
CA ILE A 128 -1.91 -6.82 -3.70
C ILE A 128 -0.86 -7.67 -4.41
N VAL A 129 -0.25 -8.63 -3.69
CA VAL A 129 0.75 -9.54 -4.26
C VAL A 129 0.15 -10.38 -5.39
N GLU A 130 -1.07 -10.86 -5.21
CA GLU A 130 -1.81 -11.59 -6.23
C GLU A 130 -2.04 -10.75 -7.48
N ALA A 131 -2.44 -9.49 -7.32
CA ALA A 131 -2.70 -8.56 -8.41
C ALA A 131 -1.43 -8.19 -9.21
N LEU A 132 -0.28 -8.03 -8.53
CA LEU A 132 0.96 -7.55 -9.17
C LEU A 132 1.85 -8.65 -9.74
N ASN A 133 1.94 -9.79 -9.04
CA ASN A 133 2.82 -10.88 -9.43
C ASN A 133 2.06 -12.05 -10.06
N ARG A 134 1.20 -12.72 -9.27
CA ARG A 134 0.30 -13.85 -9.60
C ARG A 134 -0.14 -14.58 -8.32
N LYS A 135 -1.22 -15.37 -8.41
CA LYS A 135 -1.75 -16.23 -7.33
C LYS A 135 -0.71 -17.16 -6.71
N GLU A 136 0.17 -17.76 -7.52
CA GLU A 136 1.17 -18.70 -7.02
C GLU A 136 2.17 -18.01 -6.08
N VAL A 137 2.58 -16.78 -6.38
CA VAL A 137 3.50 -16.01 -5.52
C VAL A 137 2.80 -15.60 -4.22
N ALA A 138 1.52 -15.20 -4.28
CA ALA A 138 0.75 -14.91 -3.08
C ALA A 138 0.63 -16.14 -2.16
N ALA A 139 0.40 -17.32 -2.70
CA ALA A 139 0.36 -18.57 -1.93
C ALA A 139 1.72 -18.90 -1.29
N GLN A 140 2.82 -18.73 -2.03
CA GLN A 140 4.19 -18.93 -1.51
C GLN A 140 4.52 -17.96 -0.38
N VAL A 141 4.07 -16.70 -0.47
CA VAL A 141 4.25 -15.69 0.59
C VAL A 141 3.33 -15.97 1.77
N LYS A 142 2.10 -16.47 1.55
CA LYS A 142 1.15 -16.85 2.63
C LYS A 142 1.68 -18.00 3.50
N ALA A 143 2.25 -19.03 2.88
CA ALA A 143 2.65 -20.26 3.56
C ALA A 143 3.51 -20.07 4.84
N PRO A 144 4.60 -19.26 4.83
CA PRO A 144 5.42 -19.02 6.03
C PRO A 144 4.80 -18.04 7.05
N LEU A 145 3.67 -17.39 6.75
CA LEU A 145 3.04 -16.40 7.64
C LEU A 145 2.14 -17.03 8.72
N VAL A 146 1.91 -18.35 8.68
CA VAL A 146 1.10 -19.09 9.67
C VAL A 146 -0.28 -18.44 9.91
N LEU A 147 -0.87 -17.93 8.84
CA LEU A 147 -2.21 -17.34 8.90
C LEU A 147 -3.24 -18.46 9.06
N LYS A 148 -4.30 -18.18 9.82
CA LYS A 148 -5.45 -19.07 9.93
C LYS A 148 -6.15 -19.16 8.56
N ASP A 149 -6.52 -20.37 8.16
CA ASP A 149 -7.34 -20.60 6.97
C ASP A 149 -8.81 -20.23 7.17
#